data_AF-A0AA40HYA0-F1
#
_entry.id   AF-A0AA40HYA0-F1
#
_cell.length_a   1.000
_cell.length_b   1.000
_cell.length_c   1.000
_cell.angle_alpha   90.00
_cell.angle_beta   90.00
_cell.angle_gamma   90.00
#
_symmetry.space_group_name_H-M   'P 1'
#
loop_
_entity.id
_entity.type
_entity.pdbx_description
1 polymer ?
#
loop_
_entity_poly.entity_id
_entity_poly.type
_entity_poly.pdbx_seq_one_letter_code
_entity_poly.pdbx_strand_id
1 'polypeptide(L)'
;MQKLSSTTKSADHLNGLLRETEATNAILMEQIKLLKNEIRRLERNQEREKSVANLEYLKNVLLQFIFLKPGSERERLLPVIDTMLQLSPEEKGKLAAIAQGEEENASRSSGWASYLHSCHGHDRIGKHRKHPGGRGNAGGLHQHRINFDKYLPGDFGKVAMRYYHLKRNQSFCPTVNVDKLWTLVSEQTRVNAAKSRTRAAPVTDVVRSGYYNVLGKGKLPEQPVIVKAKVFSRRAEEKMKGVGGAPVLVA
;
A
#
# COMPACT_ATOMS: atom_id res chain seq x y z
N MET A 1 12.10 34.95 54.27
CA MET A 1 12.52 34.99 52.85
C MET A 1 12.60 33.61 52.20
N GLN A 2 13.34 32.62 52.73
CA GLN A 2 13.47 31.29 52.10
C GLN A 2 12.14 30.50 51.99
N LYS A 3 11.31 30.48 53.05
CA LYS A 3 9.98 29.82 53.00
C LYS A 3 9.07 30.38 51.92
N LEU A 4 9.09 31.71 51.72
CA LEU A 4 8.31 32.39 50.69
C LEU A 4 8.77 31.95 49.28
N SER A 5 10.09 31.86 49.07
CA SER A 5 10.67 31.41 47.80
C SER A 5 10.38 29.92 47.50
N SER A 6 10.35 29.05 48.51
CA SER A 6 9.97 27.65 48.32
C SER A 6 8.47 27.49 48.02
N THR A 7 7.62 28.29 48.66
CA THR A 7 6.17 28.28 48.39
C THR A 7 5.86 28.81 46.99
N THR A 8 6.55 29.86 46.52
CA THR A 8 6.35 30.36 45.15
C THR A 8 6.79 29.35 44.10
N LYS A 9 7.95 28.70 44.28
CA LYS A 9 8.41 27.62 43.38
C LYS A 9 7.43 26.44 43.35
N SER A 10 6.86 26.08 44.50
CA SER A 10 5.87 25.01 44.60
C SER A 10 4.56 25.39 43.89
N ALA A 11 4.11 26.65 44.03
CA ALA A 11 2.94 27.17 43.32
C ALA A 11 3.15 27.20 41.80
N ASP A 12 4.33 27.60 41.33
CA ASP A 12 4.67 27.61 39.91
C ASP A 12 4.69 26.20 39.31
N HIS A 13 5.22 25.22 40.06
CA HIS A 13 5.22 23.82 39.65
C HIS A 13 3.79 23.25 39.57
N LEU A 14 2.96 23.51 40.58
CA LEU A 14 1.55 23.09 40.59
C LEU A 14 0.76 23.71 39.43
N ASN A 15 1.01 24.98 39.10
CA ASN A 15 0.41 25.62 37.93
C ASN A 15 0.87 25.00 36.61
N GLY A 16 2.14 24.56 36.52
CA GLY A 16 2.65 23.81 35.37
C GLY A 16 1.93 22.47 35.19
N LEU A 17 1.83 21.70 36.27
CA LEU A 17 1.09 20.43 36.28
C LEU A 17 -0.39 20.64 35.94
N LEU A 18 -1.02 21.69 36.46
CA LEU A 18 -2.41 22.02 36.15
C LEU A 18 -2.60 22.25 34.63
N ARG A 19 -1.73 23.04 34.01
CA ARG A 19 -1.78 23.27 32.55
C ARG A 19 -1.58 22.00 31.73
N GLU A 20 -0.67 21.12 32.15
CA GLU A 20 -0.49 19.81 31.51
C GLU A 20 -1.73 18.92 31.66
N THR A 21 -2.37 18.93 32.84
CA THR A 21 -3.64 18.21 33.05
C THR A 21 -4.80 18.79 32.25
N GLU A 22 -4.87 20.12 32.10
CA GLU A 22 -5.87 20.79 31.26
C GLU A 22 -5.68 20.46 29.77
N ALA A 23 -4.43 20.44 29.29
CA ALA A 23 -4.09 20.08 27.92
C ALA A 23 -4.43 18.62 27.61
N THR A 24 -4.11 17.69 28.53
CA THR A 24 -4.45 16.27 28.37
C THR A 24 -5.97 16.04 28.42
N ASN A 25 -6.70 16.74 29.30
CA ASN A 25 -8.16 16.70 29.32
C ASN A 25 -8.79 17.20 28.01
N ALA A 26 -8.25 18.26 27.40
CA ALA A 26 -8.71 18.74 26.10
C ALA A 26 -8.56 17.68 25.01
N ILE A 27 -7.42 16.99 24.97
CA ILE A 27 -7.16 15.90 24.02
C ILE A 27 -8.13 14.73 24.24
N LEU A 28 -8.34 14.32 25.50
CA LEU A 28 -9.26 13.25 25.83
C LEU A 28 -10.71 13.58 25.43
N MET A 29 -11.14 14.83 25.60
CA MET A 29 -12.46 15.29 25.14
C MET A 29 -12.61 15.19 23.62
N GLU A 30 -11.56 15.54 22.85
CA GLU A 30 -11.57 15.41 21.40
C GLU A 30 -11.63 13.95 20.96
N GLN A 31 -10.88 13.06 21.61
CA GLN A 31 -10.95 11.61 21.37
C GLN A 31 -12.34 11.05 21.67
N ILE A 32 -12.98 11.46 22.76
CA ILE A 32 -14.37 11.06 23.08
C ILE A 32 -15.32 11.50 21.97
N LYS A 33 -15.16 12.72 21.44
CA LYS A 33 -15.99 13.24 20.35
C LYS A 33 -15.81 12.42 19.07
N LEU A 34 -14.57 12.09 18.71
CA LEU A 34 -14.26 11.25 17.55
C LEU A 34 -14.84 9.84 17.70
N LEU A 35 -14.63 9.19 18.85
CA LEU A 35 -15.15 7.85 19.13
C LEU A 35 -16.69 7.82 19.10
N LYS A 36 -17.36 8.82 19.67
CA LYS A 36 -18.83 8.93 19.60
C LYS A 36 -19.34 9.06 18.16
N ASN A 37 -18.65 9.81 17.31
CA ASN A 37 -19.01 9.93 15.89
C ASN A 37 -18.82 8.62 15.13
N GLU A 38 -17.76 7.87 15.46
CA GLU A 38 -17.48 6.57 14.85
C GLU A 38 -18.50 5.51 15.24
N ILE A 39 -18.92 5.47 16.51
CA ILE A 39 -20.00 4.58 16.97
C ILE A 39 -21.30 4.86 16.20
N ARG A 40 -21.71 6.13 16.08
CA ARG A 40 -22.91 6.51 15.29
C ARG A 40 -22.77 6.17 13.80
N ARG A 41 -21.55 6.13 13.26
CA ARG A 41 -21.28 5.71 11.88
C ARG A 41 -21.44 4.19 11.75
N LEU A 42 -20.89 3.44 12.69
CA LEU A 42 -20.97 1.98 12.74
C LEU A 42 -22.40 1.49 12.96
N GLU A 43 -23.17 2.12 13.84
CA GLU A 43 -24.60 1.81 14.05
C GLU A 43 -25.41 1.98 12.75
N ARG A 44 -25.22 3.09 12.04
CA ARG A 44 -25.87 3.30 10.72
C ARG A 44 -25.39 2.33 9.66
N ASN A 45 -24.14 1.87 9.71
CA ASN A 45 -23.66 0.83 8.81
C ASN A 45 -24.30 -0.52 9.13
N GLN A 46 -24.40 -0.87 10.40
CA GLN A 46 -25.02 -2.11 10.86
C GLN A 46 -26.52 -2.16 10.53
N GLU A 47 -27.21 -1.02 10.65
CA GLU A 47 -28.62 -0.89 10.25
C GLU A 47 -28.80 -1.03 8.73
N ARG A 48 -27.84 -0.51 7.96
CA ARG A 48 -27.73 -0.77 6.51
C ARG A 48 -27.42 -2.23 6.18
N GLU A 49 -26.56 -2.90 6.93
CA GLU A 49 -26.28 -4.33 6.74
C GLU A 49 -27.50 -5.21 7.07
N LYS A 50 -28.23 -4.90 8.15
CA LYS A 50 -29.48 -5.61 8.50
C LYS A 50 -30.54 -5.46 7.41
N SER A 51 -30.68 -4.25 6.86
CA SER A 51 -31.59 -4.01 5.73
C SER A 51 -31.09 -4.65 4.42
N VAL A 52 -29.78 -4.73 4.20
CA VAL A 52 -29.17 -5.42 3.05
C VAL A 52 -29.35 -6.94 3.13
N ALA A 53 -29.27 -7.55 4.31
CA ALA A 53 -29.55 -8.99 4.49
C ALA A 53 -31.01 -9.34 4.14
N ASN A 54 -31.96 -8.47 4.53
CA ASN A 54 -33.35 -8.60 4.11
C ASN A 54 -33.52 -8.42 2.59
N LEU A 55 -32.73 -7.53 1.97
CA LEU A 55 -32.74 -7.33 0.51
C LEU A 55 -32.11 -8.52 -0.24
N GLU A 56 -31.12 -9.20 0.33
CA GLU A 56 -30.55 -10.41 -0.26
C GLU A 56 -31.55 -11.57 -0.21
N TYR A 57 -32.25 -11.73 0.91
CA TYR A 57 -33.37 -12.67 1.01
C TYR A 57 -34.47 -12.35 -0.01
N LEU A 58 -34.90 -11.09 -0.08
CA LEU A 58 -35.88 -10.63 -1.06
C LEU A 58 -35.42 -10.87 -2.50
N LYS A 59 -34.14 -10.61 -2.81
CA LYS A 59 -33.54 -10.87 -4.12
C LYS A 59 -33.65 -12.36 -4.48
N ASN A 60 -33.34 -13.26 -3.55
CA ASN A 60 -33.42 -14.70 -3.81
C ASN A 60 -34.88 -15.15 -4.03
N VAL A 61 -35.82 -14.63 -3.23
CA VAL A 61 -37.26 -14.88 -3.38
C VAL A 61 -37.78 -14.36 -4.72
N LEU A 62 -37.39 -13.16 -5.13
CA LEU A 62 -37.78 -12.56 -6.43
C LEU A 62 -37.17 -13.30 -7.62
N LEU A 63 -35.89 -13.70 -7.53
CA LEU A 63 -35.25 -14.51 -8.57
C LEU A 63 -35.98 -15.86 -8.71
N GLN A 64 -36.30 -16.51 -7.59
CA GLN A 64 -37.05 -17.76 -7.60
C GLN A 64 -38.46 -17.57 -8.19
N PHE A 65 -39.14 -16.47 -7.88
CA PHE A 65 -40.44 -16.13 -8.46
C PHE A 65 -40.38 -15.91 -9.99
N ILE A 66 -39.30 -15.34 -10.52
CA ILE A 66 -39.14 -15.10 -11.97
C ILE A 66 -38.80 -16.40 -12.73
N PHE A 67 -38.00 -17.29 -12.14
CA PHE A 67 -37.55 -18.52 -12.81
C PHE A 67 -38.46 -19.73 -12.64
N LEU A 68 -39.36 -19.73 -11.64
CA LEU A 68 -40.35 -20.79 -11.48
C LEU A 68 -41.47 -20.68 -12.54
N LYS A 69 -41.86 -21.83 -13.09
CA LYS A 69 -42.99 -21.93 -14.03
C LYS A 69 -44.30 -21.49 -13.35
N PRO A 70 -45.25 -20.89 -14.09
CA PRO A 70 -46.54 -20.48 -13.53
C PRO A 70 -47.28 -21.70 -12.96
N GLY A 71 -47.84 -21.54 -11.76
CA GLY A 71 -48.44 -22.64 -10.99
C GLY A 71 -48.32 -22.45 -9.47
N SER A 72 -48.78 -23.46 -8.72
CA SER A 72 -48.97 -23.37 -7.25
C SER A 72 -47.72 -23.01 -6.44
N GLU A 73 -46.51 -23.30 -6.94
CA GLU A 73 -45.26 -22.96 -6.26
C GLU A 73 -44.96 -21.45 -6.33
N ARG A 74 -45.34 -20.80 -7.43
CA ARG A 74 -45.15 -19.36 -7.64
C ARG A 74 -46.12 -18.54 -6.80
N GLU A 75 -47.34 -19.04 -6.60
CA GLU A 75 -48.34 -18.43 -5.71
C GLU A 75 -47.93 -18.47 -4.24
N ARG A 76 -47.23 -19.53 -3.78
CA ARG A 76 -46.73 -19.64 -2.39
C ARG A 76 -45.73 -18.55 -2.01
N LEU A 77 -45.06 -17.95 -3.00
CA LEU A 77 -44.08 -16.88 -2.77
C LEU A 77 -44.75 -15.49 -2.70
N LEU A 78 -45.98 -15.33 -3.19
CA LEU A 78 -46.69 -14.04 -3.20
C LEU A 78 -46.89 -13.44 -1.80
N PRO A 79 -47.30 -14.18 -0.75
CA PRO A 79 -47.45 -13.62 0.59
C PRO A 79 -46.13 -13.12 1.19
N VAL A 80 -45.01 -13.78 0.85
CA VAL A 80 -43.67 -13.37 1.33
C VAL A 80 -43.23 -12.08 0.64
N ILE A 81 -43.50 -11.96 -0.66
CA ILE A 81 -43.21 -10.74 -1.43
C ILE A 81 -44.11 -9.59 -0.95
N ASP A 82 -45.40 -9.86 -0.73
CA ASP A 82 -46.39 -8.89 -0.24
C ASP A 82 -46.03 -8.32 1.15
N THR A 83 -45.62 -9.19 2.08
CA THR A 83 -45.20 -8.77 3.43
C THR A 83 -43.87 -8.00 3.44
N MET A 84 -42.93 -8.37 2.57
CA MET A 84 -41.61 -7.71 2.49
C MET A 84 -41.64 -6.39 1.72
N LEU A 85 -42.50 -6.25 0.72
CA LEU A 85 -42.61 -5.05 -0.12
C LEU A 85 -43.83 -4.18 0.19
N GLN A 86 -44.75 -4.63 1.06
CA GLN A 86 -45.99 -3.95 1.43
C GLN A 86 -46.80 -3.53 0.19
N LEU A 87 -47.11 -4.49 -0.67
CA LEU A 87 -47.76 -4.20 -1.94
C LEU A 87 -49.19 -3.69 -1.74
N SER A 88 -49.61 -2.80 -2.64
CA SER A 88 -51.01 -2.39 -2.69
C SER A 88 -51.91 -3.53 -3.21
N PRO A 89 -53.23 -3.52 -2.90
CA PRO A 89 -54.15 -4.54 -3.37
C PRO A 89 -54.17 -4.71 -4.91
N GLU A 90 -53.93 -3.63 -5.65
CA GLU A 90 -53.86 -3.63 -7.12
C GLU A 90 -52.60 -4.31 -7.66
N GLU A 91 -51.44 -4.06 -7.03
CA GLU A 91 -50.16 -4.67 -7.40
C GLU A 91 -50.13 -6.16 -7.08
N LYS A 92 -50.73 -6.55 -5.96
CA LYS A 92 -50.94 -7.95 -5.58
C LYS A 92 -51.80 -8.69 -6.61
N GLY A 93 -52.84 -8.03 -7.13
CA GLY A 93 -53.70 -8.58 -8.19
C GLY A 93 -52.93 -8.86 -9.48
N LYS A 94 -52.06 -7.92 -9.91
CA LYS A 94 -51.22 -8.11 -11.11
C LYS A 94 -50.20 -9.24 -10.96
N LEU A 95 -49.57 -9.36 -9.78
CA LEU A 95 -48.63 -10.45 -9.51
C LEU A 95 -49.32 -11.81 -9.42
N ALA A 96 -50.57 -11.86 -8.93
CA ALA A 96 -51.38 -13.07 -8.93
C ALA A 96 -51.75 -13.52 -10.35
N ALA A 97 -52.17 -12.59 -11.22
CA ALA A 97 -52.45 -12.88 -12.63
C ALA A 97 -51.22 -13.42 -13.38
N ILE A 98 -50.04 -12.82 -13.13
CA ILE A 98 -48.76 -13.29 -13.68
C ILE A 98 -48.36 -14.66 -13.10
N ALA A 99 -48.65 -14.93 -11.83
CA ALA A 99 -48.38 -16.24 -11.21
C ALA A 99 -49.26 -17.35 -11.80
N GLN A 100 -50.47 -17.01 -12.24
CA GLN A 100 -51.44 -17.91 -12.89
C GLN A 100 -51.20 -18.09 -14.39
N GLY A 101 -50.33 -17.26 -14.99
CA GLY A 101 -49.89 -17.43 -16.38
C GLY A 101 -50.73 -16.69 -17.42
N GLU A 102 -51.50 -15.68 -17.01
CA GLU A 102 -52.13 -14.77 -17.97
C GLU A 102 -51.07 -13.83 -18.57
N GLU A 103 -50.47 -14.24 -19.68
CA GLU A 103 -49.57 -13.39 -20.47
C GLU A 103 -50.40 -12.36 -21.27
N GLU A 104 -50.47 -11.12 -20.77
CA GLU A 104 -50.76 -10.00 -21.67
C GLU A 104 -49.60 -9.87 -22.67
N ASN A 105 -49.95 -10.03 -23.95
CA ASN A 105 -49.12 -9.92 -25.14
C ASN A 105 -48.62 -8.47 -25.33
N ALA A 106 -47.79 -7.99 -24.40
CA ALA A 106 -47.04 -6.77 -24.56
C ALA A 106 -45.70 -7.11 -25.23
N SER A 107 -45.59 -6.73 -26.50
CA SER A 107 -44.36 -6.70 -27.30
C SER A 107 -43.11 -6.54 -26.42
N ARG A 108 -42.15 -7.46 -26.53
CA ARG A 108 -40.84 -7.48 -25.84
C ARG A 108 -40.32 -6.06 -25.61
N SER A 109 -40.69 -5.46 -24.48
CA SER A 109 -40.30 -4.09 -24.16
C SER A 109 -38.82 -4.18 -23.88
N SER A 110 -38.03 -3.61 -24.79
CA SER A 110 -36.59 -3.48 -24.65
C SER A 110 -36.32 -2.74 -23.35
N GLY A 111 -36.10 -3.50 -22.28
CA GLY A 111 -35.96 -2.99 -20.93
C GLY A 111 -34.75 -2.07 -20.83
N TRP A 112 -34.71 -1.29 -19.75
CA TRP A 112 -33.62 -0.38 -19.40
C TRP A 112 -32.20 -0.99 -19.52
N ALA A 113 -32.07 -2.31 -19.47
CA ALA A 113 -30.84 -3.06 -19.75
C ALA A 113 -30.28 -2.90 -21.19
N SER A 114 -31.14 -2.67 -22.20
CA SER A 114 -30.69 -2.41 -23.58
C SER A 114 -29.92 -1.09 -23.69
N TYR A 115 -30.10 -0.16 -22.74
CA TYR A 115 -29.44 1.14 -22.81
C TYR A 115 -27.95 1.08 -22.44
N LEU A 116 -27.53 0.08 -21.66
CA LEU A 116 -26.16 -0.08 -21.15
C LEU A 116 -25.19 -0.70 -22.17
N HIS A 117 -25.69 -1.54 -23.09
CA HIS A 117 -24.82 -2.28 -24.01
C HIS A 117 -24.32 -1.46 -25.21
N SER A 118 -25.04 -0.41 -25.59
CA SER A 118 -24.75 0.37 -26.82
C SER A 118 -23.42 1.13 -26.77
N CYS A 119 -22.85 1.37 -25.60
CA CYS A 119 -21.67 2.24 -25.43
C CYS A 119 -20.43 1.50 -24.90
N HIS A 120 -20.41 0.17 -24.94
CA HIS A 120 -19.25 -0.67 -24.60
C HIS A 120 -18.64 -0.35 -23.21
N GLY A 121 -19.49 -0.02 -22.22
CA GLY A 121 -19.05 0.33 -20.87
C GLY A 121 -18.60 1.78 -20.69
N HIS A 122 -18.67 2.62 -21.71
CA HIS A 122 -18.48 4.07 -21.59
C HIS A 122 -19.81 4.82 -21.51
N ASP A 123 -19.80 5.99 -20.87
CA ASP A 123 -20.99 6.82 -20.74
C ASP A 123 -21.46 7.42 -22.07
N ARG A 124 -22.78 7.58 -22.21
CA ARG A 124 -23.42 8.18 -23.39
C ARG A 124 -23.03 9.65 -23.62
N ILE A 125 -22.82 10.40 -22.54
CA ILE A 125 -22.57 11.84 -22.57
C ILE A 125 -21.07 12.11 -22.83
N GLY A 126 -20.20 11.57 -21.97
CA GLY A 126 -18.75 11.77 -22.08
C GLY A 126 -18.18 11.14 -23.35
N LYS A 127 -18.67 9.93 -23.71
CA LYS A 127 -18.19 9.07 -24.80
C LYS A 127 -16.69 8.77 -24.72
N HIS A 128 -16.30 7.62 -25.24
CA HIS A 128 -14.87 7.35 -25.43
C HIS A 128 -14.34 8.06 -26.67
N ARG A 129 -13.49 9.07 -26.46
CA ARG A 129 -12.83 9.84 -27.53
C ARG A 129 -11.34 9.58 -27.53
N LYS A 130 -10.67 9.89 -28.65
CA LYS A 130 -9.27 9.48 -28.87
C LYS A 130 -8.28 10.10 -27.88
N HIS A 131 -8.26 11.43 -27.71
CA HIS A 131 -7.28 12.12 -26.86
C HIS A 131 -7.88 13.38 -26.19
N PRO A 132 -8.77 13.23 -25.20
CA PRO A 132 -9.44 14.38 -24.58
C PRO A 132 -8.49 15.32 -23.84
N GLY A 133 -7.39 14.81 -23.27
CA GLY A 133 -6.41 15.59 -22.50
C GLY A 133 -5.10 15.89 -23.23
N GLY A 134 -5.01 15.59 -24.53
CA GLY A 134 -3.75 15.59 -25.29
C GLY A 134 -3.09 14.21 -25.39
N ARG A 135 -1.89 14.15 -26.00
CA ARG A 135 -1.10 12.93 -26.18
C ARG A 135 0.13 12.96 -25.27
N GLY A 136 0.44 11.84 -24.61
CA GLY A 136 1.60 11.73 -23.73
C GLY A 136 1.58 12.77 -22.60
N ASN A 137 2.72 13.44 -22.37
CA ASN A 137 2.89 14.42 -21.29
C ASN A 137 2.42 15.84 -21.64
N ALA A 138 1.54 15.99 -22.64
CA ALA A 138 1.01 17.28 -23.04
C ALA A 138 0.29 17.97 -21.88
N GLY A 139 0.46 19.29 -21.73
CA GLY A 139 -0.24 20.07 -20.71
C GLY A 139 0.28 19.89 -19.28
N GLY A 140 1.46 19.27 -19.08
CA GLY A 140 2.04 19.03 -17.75
C GLY A 140 2.30 20.27 -16.90
N LEU A 141 2.46 21.46 -17.50
CA LEU A 141 2.54 22.74 -16.78
C LEU A 141 1.21 23.50 -16.71
N HIS A 142 0.17 22.99 -17.37
CA HIS A 142 -1.11 23.69 -17.58
C HIS A 142 -2.25 22.81 -17.02
N GLN A 143 -3.08 22.24 -17.89
CA GLN A 143 -4.27 21.46 -17.52
C GLN A 143 -3.98 20.15 -16.76
N HIS A 144 -2.74 19.63 -16.81
CA HIS A 144 -2.30 18.45 -16.05
C HIS A 144 -1.31 18.79 -14.93
N ARG A 145 -1.10 20.08 -14.62
CA ARG A 145 -0.13 20.54 -13.61
C ARG A 145 -0.30 19.88 -12.25
N ILE A 146 -1.54 19.75 -11.77
CA ILE A 146 -1.83 19.14 -10.47
C ILE A 146 -1.29 17.70 -10.39
N ASN A 147 -1.34 16.96 -11.49
CA ASN A 147 -0.82 15.59 -11.54
C ASN A 147 0.71 15.57 -11.49
N PHE A 148 1.38 16.46 -12.23
CA PHE A 148 2.83 16.57 -12.25
C PHE A 148 3.38 17.06 -10.91
N ASP A 149 2.79 18.10 -10.33
CA ASP A 149 3.22 18.64 -9.03
C ASP A 149 3.05 17.60 -7.90
N LYS A 150 2.00 16.76 -7.98
CA LYS A 150 1.70 15.77 -6.95
C LYS A 150 2.55 14.50 -7.06
N TYR A 151 2.74 13.97 -8.27
CA TYR A 151 3.34 12.64 -8.47
C TYR A 151 4.74 12.67 -9.09
N LEU A 152 5.11 13.76 -9.78
CA LEU A 152 6.39 13.92 -10.48
C LEU A 152 7.09 15.24 -10.09
N PRO A 153 7.36 15.49 -8.79
CA PRO A 153 8.04 16.69 -8.37
C PRO A 153 9.47 16.75 -8.93
N GLY A 154 9.83 17.89 -9.53
CA GLY A 154 11.16 18.11 -10.11
C GLY A 154 11.33 17.65 -11.57
N ASP A 155 10.26 17.19 -12.22
CA ASP A 155 10.28 16.84 -13.65
C ASP A 155 10.59 18.06 -14.54
N PHE A 156 10.12 19.24 -14.14
CA PHE A 156 10.42 20.51 -14.80
C PHE A 156 11.57 21.25 -14.11
N GLY A 157 12.62 21.57 -14.87
CA GLY A 157 13.75 22.37 -14.40
C GLY A 157 15.08 21.92 -14.99
N LYS A 158 16.15 22.68 -14.71
CA LYS A 158 17.53 22.28 -15.00
C LYS A 158 18.32 22.31 -13.70
N VAL A 159 19.04 21.24 -13.41
CA VAL A 159 19.83 21.08 -12.18
C VAL A 159 21.26 20.64 -12.53
N ALA A 160 22.23 21.13 -11.76
CA ALA A 160 23.64 20.75 -11.82
C ALA A 160 24.38 21.06 -13.14
N MET A 161 25.65 20.64 -13.20
CA MET A 161 26.56 20.89 -14.32
C MET A 161 26.44 19.80 -15.41
N ARG A 162 26.62 20.18 -16.68
CA ARG A 162 26.67 19.24 -17.80
C ARG A 162 28.05 18.58 -17.88
N TYR A 163 28.09 17.25 -17.95
CA TYR A 163 29.32 16.49 -18.20
C TYR A 163 29.36 16.03 -19.66
N TYR A 164 30.19 16.69 -20.47
CA TYR A 164 30.33 16.36 -21.89
C TYR A 164 31.21 15.11 -22.09
N HIS A 165 30.91 14.34 -23.13
CA HIS A 165 31.66 13.12 -23.48
C HIS A 165 31.83 12.14 -22.30
N LEU A 166 30.71 11.79 -21.66
CA LEU A 166 30.70 10.89 -20.50
C LEU A 166 31.22 9.49 -20.83
N LYS A 167 32.44 9.15 -20.37
CA LYS A 167 32.98 7.79 -20.42
C LYS A 167 32.62 7.01 -19.16
N ARG A 168 31.52 6.23 -19.21
CA ARG A 168 31.03 5.43 -18.08
C ARG A 168 32.05 4.40 -17.54
N ASN A 169 32.99 3.95 -18.36
CA ASN A 169 34.01 2.99 -17.95
C ASN A 169 35.00 3.57 -16.92
N GLN A 170 35.22 4.89 -16.92
CA GLN A 170 36.13 5.53 -15.96
C GLN A 170 35.53 5.60 -14.55
N SER A 171 34.21 5.72 -14.44
CA SER A 171 33.48 5.72 -13.17
C SER A 171 32.97 4.33 -12.78
N PHE A 172 33.36 3.28 -13.50
CA PHE A 172 32.95 1.90 -13.20
C PHE A 172 33.62 1.43 -11.91
N CYS A 173 32.83 1.36 -10.84
CA CYS A 173 33.31 0.98 -9.52
C CYS A 173 32.24 0.16 -8.78
N PRO A 174 32.03 -1.12 -9.17
CA PRO A 174 31.12 -2.03 -8.48
C PRO A 174 31.59 -2.26 -7.04
N THR A 175 30.65 -2.23 -6.10
CA THR A 175 30.92 -2.30 -4.66
C THR A 175 30.50 -3.62 -4.06
N VAL A 176 31.28 -4.13 -3.11
CA VAL A 176 30.93 -5.28 -2.26
C VAL A 176 31.05 -4.89 -0.79
N ASN A 177 30.12 -5.36 0.04
CA ASN A 177 30.18 -5.13 1.47
C ASN A 177 30.91 -6.25 2.19
N VAL A 178 31.45 -5.92 3.36
CA VAL A 178 32.25 -6.81 4.19
C VAL A 178 31.48 -8.06 4.67
N ASP A 179 30.16 -7.97 4.88
CA ASP A 179 29.28 -9.11 5.18
C ASP A 179 29.25 -10.19 4.09
N LYS A 180 29.35 -9.78 2.82
CA LYS A 180 29.27 -10.68 1.67
C LYS A 180 30.62 -11.24 1.24
N LEU A 181 31.73 -10.83 1.85
CA LEU A 181 33.06 -11.31 1.46
C LEU A 181 33.18 -12.83 1.59
N TRP A 182 32.63 -13.39 2.66
CA TRP A 182 32.68 -14.84 2.84
C TRP A 182 31.90 -15.58 1.77
N THR A 183 30.80 -15.03 1.21
CA THR A 183 30.06 -15.68 0.11
C THR A 183 30.89 -15.92 -1.15
N LEU A 184 31.95 -15.15 -1.36
CA LEU A 184 32.86 -15.31 -2.50
C LEU A 184 33.88 -16.45 -2.28
N VAL A 185 34.04 -16.90 -1.04
CA VAL A 185 34.94 -17.99 -0.66
C VAL A 185 34.16 -19.31 -0.67
N SER A 186 34.71 -20.33 -1.33
CA SER A 186 34.11 -21.67 -1.33
C SER A 186 33.99 -22.24 0.09
N GLU A 187 32.93 -22.98 0.39
CA GLU A 187 32.68 -23.55 1.73
C GLU A 187 33.85 -24.42 2.21
N GLN A 188 34.44 -25.20 1.30
CA GLN A 188 35.61 -26.03 1.60
C GLN A 188 36.78 -25.20 2.12
N THR A 189 37.07 -24.06 1.49
CA THR A 189 38.14 -23.16 1.92
C THR A 189 37.84 -22.55 3.29
N ARG A 190 36.56 -22.23 3.59
CA ARG A 190 36.17 -21.68 4.90
C ARG A 190 36.38 -22.70 6.03
N VAL A 191 35.95 -23.94 5.81
CA VAL A 191 36.09 -25.02 6.82
C VAL A 191 37.55 -25.37 7.03
N ASN A 192 38.35 -25.40 5.96
CA ASN A 192 39.79 -25.66 6.06
C ASN A 192 40.53 -24.54 6.80
N ALA A 193 40.18 -23.27 6.55
CA ALA A 193 40.75 -22.13 7.26
C ALA A 193 40.36 -22.10 8.75
N ALA A 194 39.19 -22.61 9.10
CA ALA A 194 38.78 -22.74 10.50
C ALA A 194 39.55 -23.86 11.24
N LYS A 195 39.96 -24.91 10.51
CA LYS A 195 40.66 -26.09 11.07
C LYS A 195 42.18 -25.95 11.05
N SER A 196 42.74 -25.02 10.27
CA SER A 196 44.19 -24.88 10.12
C SER A 196 44.83 -24.34 11.40
N ARG A 197 45.81 -25.09 11.91
CA ARG A 197 46.57 -24.75 13.12
C ARG A 197 47.67 -23.71 12.83
N THR A 198 48.20 -23.76 11.62
CA THR A 198 48.98 -22.70 10.97
C THR A 198 47.98 -21.60 10.59
N ARG A 199 48.10 -20.38 11.13
CA ARG A 199 47.18 -19.23 10.93
C ARG A 199 47.10 -18.73 9.46
N ALA A 200 46.81 -19.61 8.52
CA ALA A 200 46.73 -19.32 7.10
C ALA A 200 45.34 -18.76 6.80
N ALA A 201 45.29 -17.47 6.47
CA ALA A 201 44.06 -16.78 6.11
C ALA A 201 43.73 -16.97 4.61
N PRO A 202 42.46 -17.20 4.25
CA PRO A 202 42.05 -17.27 2.84
C PRO A 202 42.24 -15.92 2.15
N VAL A 203 42.81 -15.96 0.95
CA VAL A 203 42.97 -14.79 0.08
C VAL A 203 41.76 -14.71 -0.85
N THR A 204 40.98 -13.65 -0.70
CA THR A 204 39.78 -13.37 -1.50
C THR A 204 40.07 -12.24 -2.47
N ASP A 205 40.11 -12.57 -3.75
CA ASP A 205 40.25 -11.58 -4.82
C ASP A 205 38.86 -11.12 -5.29
N VAL A 206 38.47 -9.92 -4.86
CA VAL A 206 37.14 -9.38 -5.21
C VAL A 206 37.12 -8.80 -6.62
N VAL A 207 38.29 -8.45 -7.19
CA VAL A 207 38.39 -7.96 -8.56
C VAL A 207 38.07 -9.07 -9.55
N ARG A 208 38.54 -10.29 -9.29
CA ARG A 208 38.15 -11.49 -10.06
C ARG A 208 36.64 -11.77 -10.01
N SER A 209 36.00 -11.37 -8.92
CA SER A 209 34.55 -11.48 -8.74
C SER A 209 33.79 -10.29 -9.34
N GLY A 210 34.48 -9.36 -9.99
CA GLY A 210 33.89 -8.19 -10.64
C GLY A 210 33.61 -7.01 -9.71
N TYR A 211 34.21 -6.95 -8.51
CA TYR A 211 34.06 -5.84 -7.57
C TYR A 211 35.36 -5.07 -7.39
N TYR A 212 35.28 -3.74 -7.36
CA TYR A 212 36.46 -2.87 -7.26
C TYR A 212 36.58 -2.21 -5.89
N ASN A 213 35.47 -1.91 -5.23
CA ASN A 213 35.45 -1.18 -3.95
C ASN A 213 34.80 -2.00 -2.83
N VAL A 214 35.49 -2.10 -1.68
CA VAL A 214 35.01 -2.82 -0.50
C VAL A 214 34.50 -1.86 0.58
N LEU A 215 33.24 -2.03 0.95
CA LEU A 215 32.50 -1.18 1.89
C LEU A 215 32.26 -1.85 3.24
N GLY A 216 32.34 -1.08 4.32
CA GLY A 216 32.34 -1.61 5.70
C GLY A 216 30.96 -1.95 6.30
N LYS A 217 29.92 -2.24 5.51
CA LYS A 217 28.61 -2.64 6.07
C LYS A 217 28.67 -4.09 6.59
N GLY A 218 27.99 -4.34 7.71
CA GLY A 218 27.88 -5.68 8.32
C GLY A 218 29.05 -6.06 9.22
N LYS A 219 29.15 -7.33 9.60
CA LYS A 219 30.18 -7.88 10.49
C LYS A 219 30.93 -9.00 9.77
N LEU A 220 32.23 -9.11 10.01
CA LEU A 220 32.99 -10.30 9.67
C LEU A 220 32.90 -11.31 10.81
N PRO A 221 32.96 -12.62 10.52
CA PRO A 221 33.32 -13.60 11.53
C PRO A 221 34.72 -13.29 12.07
N GLU A 222 35.03 -13.79 13.28
CA GLU A 222 36.35 -13.62 13.92
C GLU A 222 37.49 -14.40 13.23
N GLN A 223 37.26 -14.86 12.00
CA GLN A 223 38.26 -15.53 11.18
C GLN A 223 39.00 -14.49 10.31
N PRO A 224 40.35 -14.51 10.31
CA PRO A 224 41.12 -13.57 9.51
C PRO A 224 40.93 -13.83 8.01
N VAL A 225 40.81 -12.76 7.22
CA VAL A 225 40.68 -12.83 5.76
C VAL A 225 41.56 -11.78 5.09
N ILE A 226 42.25 -12.17 4.02
CA ILE A 226 43.04 -11.24 3.20
C ILE A 226 42.20 -10.91 1.98
N VAL A 227 41.92 -9.64 1.73
CA VAL A 227 41.08 -9.22 0.59
C VAL A 227 41.88 -8.36 -0.36
N LYS A 228 41.86 -8.71 -1.65
CA LYS A 228 42.47 -7.93 -2.73
C LYS A 228 41.40 -7.12 -3.45
N ALA A 229 41.49 -5.79 -3.41
CA ALA A 229 40.55 -4.87 -4.07
C ALA A 229 41.27 -3.63 -4.60
N LYS A 230 40.62 -2.84 -5.47
CA LYS A 230 41.18 -1.58 -5.96
C LYS A 230 41.04 -0.44 -4.96
N VAL A 231 39.93 -0.41 -4.23
CA VAL A 231 39.60 0.64 -3.26
C VAL A 231 38.98 0.01 -2.01
N PHE A 232 39.30 0.56 -0.85
CA PHE A 232 38.67 0.21 0.42
C PHE A 232 38.07 1.45 1.08
N SER A 233 36.91 1.29 1.70
CA SER A 233 36.42 2.29 2.67
C SER A 233 37.19 2.18 3.98
N ARG A 234 37.44 3.30 4.66
CA ARG A 234 38.13 3.34 5.97
C ARG A 234 37.55 2.34 6.98
N ARG A 235 36.21 2.31 7.07
CA ARG A 235 35.48 1.37 7.96
C ARG A 235 35.68 -0.09 7.59
N ALA A 236 35.83 -0.41 6.30
CA ALA A 236 36.11 -1.78 5.88
C ALA A 236 37.52 -2.20 6.32
N GLU A 237 38.51 -1.34 6.12
CA GLU A 237 39.88 -1.60 6.56
C GLU A 237 39.98 -1.81 8.07
N GLU A 238 39.36 -0.94 8.87
CA GLU A 238 39.34 -1.04 10.34
C GLU A 238 38.75 -2.38 10.78
N LYS A 239 37.64 -2.82 10.16
CA LYS A 239 37.00 -4.10 10.48
C LYS A 239 37.84 -5.31 10.09
N MET A 240 38.47 -5.26 8.91
CA MET A 240 39.32 -6.34 8.44
C MET A 240 40.57 -6.48 9.31
N LYS A 241 41.21 -5.36 9.66
CA LYS A 241 42.35 -5.34 10.60
C LYS A 241 41.92 -5.82 11.99
N GLY A 242 40.71 -5.46 12.43
CA GLY A 242 40.15 -5.90 13.71
C GLY A 242 39.98 -7.42 13.85
N VAL A 243 39.70 -8.14 12.75
CA VAL A 243 39.65 -9.62 12.75
C VAL A 243 41.00 -10.30 12.45
N GLY A 244 42.09 -9.52 12.40
CA GLY A 244 43.42 -10.02 12.04
C GLY A 244 43.61 -10.30 10.55
N GLY A 245 42.70 -9.80 9.70
CA GLY A 245 42.82 -9.82 8.25
C GLY A 245 43.65 -8.66 7.70
N ALA A 246 43.88 -8.66 6.39
CA ALA A 246 44.65 -7.62 5.71
C ALA A 246 43.97 -7.13 4.43
N PRO A 247 43.73 -5.81 4.26
CA PRO A 247 43.36 -5.23 2.98
C PRO A 247 44.59 -5.09 2.09
N VAL A 248 44.49 -5.57 0.84
CA VAL A 248 45.56 -5.50 -0.15
C VAL A 248 45.04 -4.74 -1.37
N LEU A 249 45.73 -3.66 -1.72
CA LEU A 249 45.41 -2.88 -2.91
C LEU A 249 45.94 -3.57 -4.17
N VAL A 250 45.10 -3.66 -5.20
CA VAL A 250 45.45 -4.19 -6.53
C VAL A 250 45.01 -3.21 -7.62
N ALA A 251 45.74 -3.20 -8.74
CA ALA A 251 45.50 -2.30 -9.87
C ALA A 251 44.38 -2.78 -10.80
#